data_AF-A0A073ISG1-F1
#
_entry.id   AF-A0A073ISG1-F1
#
_cell.length_a   1.000
_cell.length_b   1.000
_cell.length_c   1.000
_cell.angle_alpha   90.00
_cell.angle_beta   90.00
_cell.angle_gamma   90.00
#
_symmetry.space_group_name_H-M   'P 1'
#
loop_
_entity.id
_entity.type
_entity.pdbx_description
1 polymer ?
#
loop_
_entity_poly.entity_id
_entity_poly.type
_entity_poly.pdbx_seq_one_letter_code
_entity_poly.pdbx_strand_id
1 'polypeptide(L)' 'MTNGNRLYYLVLSDIVKKGQEEGSIRRDIPIERIIRTVTMAVRGAIIDWCIHGGTESIKKRSSAFFKIYLDGVRPQKNTN' A
#
# COMPACT_ATOMS: atom_id res chain seq x y z
N MET A 1 -17.79 5.54 15.02
CA MET A 1 -16.66 4.95 14.26
C MET A 1 -16.50 5.74 12.98
N THR A 2 -15.41 6.48 12.88
CA THR A 2 -15.29 7.77 12.15
C THR A 2 -15.20 7.63 10.61
N ASN A 3 -15.87 8.56 9.91
CA ASN A 3 -15.93 8.71 8.44
C ASN A 3 -14.57 8.76 7.71
N GLY A 4 -13.45 8.97 8.42
CA GLY A 4 -12.10 9.06 7.83
C GLY A 4 -11.62 7.77 7.15
N ASN A 5 -12.03 6.60 7.66
CA ASN A 5 -11.77 5.33 6.98
C ASN A 5 -12.42 5.30 5.60
N ARG A 6 -13.61 5.91 5.43
CA ARG A 6 -14.31 5.90 4.15
C ARG A 6 -13.55 6.70 3.09
N LEU A 7 -13.07 7.91 3.44
CA LEU A 7 -12.31 8.74 2.50
C LEU A 7 -10.98 8.07 2.10
N TYR A 8 -10.24 7.52 3.07
CA TYR A 8 -8.99 6.80 2.80
C TYR A 8 -9.20 5.64 1.83
N TYR A 9 -10.22 4.81 2.06
CA TYR A 9 -10.54 3.69 1.17
C TYR A 9 -11.01 4.15 -0.21
N LEU A 10 -11.78 5.24 -0.30
CA LEU A 10 -12.23 5.80 -1.58
C LEU A 10 -11.05 6.28 -2.43
N VAL A 11 -10.13 7.03 -1.82
CA VAL A 11 -8.92 7.51 -2.50
C VAL A 11 -8.04 6.35 -2.95
N LEU A 12 -7.83 5.34 -2.10
CA LEU A 12 -7.06 4.17 -2.49
C LEU A 12 -7.74 3.35 -3.60
N SER A 13 -9.07 3.21 -3.57
CA SER A 13 -9.81 2.57 -4.65
C SER A 13 -9.58 3.26 -5.98
N ASP A 14 -9.64 4.60 -6.01
CA ASP A 14 -9.42 5.36 -7.23
C ASP A 14 -7.99 5.21 -7.76
N ILE A 15 -6.99 5.31 -6.87
CA ILE A 15 -5.58 5.12 -7.21
C ILE A 15 -5.32 3.72 -7.76
N VAL A 16 -5.83 2.68 -7.09
CA VAL A 16 -5.59 1.29 -7.50
C VAL A 16 -6.32 0.98 -8.81
N LYS A 17 -7.55 1.47 -8.98
CA LYS A 17 -8.31 1.33 -10.22
C LYS A 17 -7.58 1.96 -11.39
N LYS A 18 -7.17 3.23 -11.26
CA LYS A 18 -6.41 3.95 -12.29
C LYS A 18 -5.09 3.24 -12.61
N GLY A 19 -4.37 2.79 -11.58
CA GLY A 19 -3.12 2.06 -11.79
C GLY A 19 -3.31 0.73 -12.52
N GLN A 20 -4.43 0.03 -12.31
CA GLN A 20 -4.78 -1.15 -13.09
C GLN A 20 -5.16 -0.77 -14.53
N GLU A 21 -5.98 0.26 -14.74
CA GLU A 21 -6.36 0.75 -16.08
C GLU A 21 -5.14 1.15 -16.93
N GLU A 22 -4.16 1.82 -16.33
CA GLU A 22 -2.91 2.24 -16.98
C GLU A 22 -1.84 1.14 -17.05
N GLY A 23 -2.05 0.01 -16.37
CA GLY A 23 -1.11 -1.10 -16.35
C GLY A 23 0.14 -0.88 -15.47
N SER A 24 0.10 0.07 -14.53
CA SER A 24 1.15 0.29 -13.53
C SER A 24 0.98 -0.57 -12.27
N ILE A 25 -0.21 -1.16 -12.09
CA ILE A 25 -0.55 -2.14 -11.06
C ILE A 25 -1.06 -3.42 -11.75
N ARG A 26 -0.66 -4.58 -11.23
CA ARG A 26 -1.07 -5.88 -11.78
C ARG A 26 -2.59 -6.08 -11.68
N ARG A 27 -3.20 -6.66 -12.72
CA ARG A 27 -4.66 -6.85 -12.84
C ARG A 27 -5.16 -8.19 -12.32
N ASP A 28 -4.26 -9.12 -12.04
CA ASP A 28 -4.57 -10.46 -11.53
C ASP A 28 -4.92 -10.47 -10.03
N ILE A 29 -4.70 -9.35 -9.33
CA ILE A 29 -5.14 -9.17 -7.94
C ILE A 29 -6.34 -8.20 -7.90
N PRO A 30 -7.46 -8.56 -7.23
CA PRO A 30 -8.60 -7.66 -7.10
C PRO A 30 -8.27 -6.36 -6.34
N ILE A 31 -8.91 -5.26 -6.75
CA ILE A 31 -8.75 -3.93 -6.15
C ILE A 31 -8.93 -3.98 -4.62
N GLU A 32 -9.98 -4.64 -4.11
CA GLU A 32 -10.22 -4.68 -2.66
C GLU A 32 -9.15 -5.45 -1.89
N ARG A 33 -8.47 -6.41 -2.55
CA ARG A 33 -7.35 -7.13 -1.94
C ARG A 33 -6.13 -6.23 -1.82
N ILE A 34 -5.79 -5.48 -2.88
CA ILE A 34 -4.68 -4.52 -2.86
C ILE A 34 -4.91 -3.43 -1.80
N ILE A 35 -6.13 -2.88 -1.71
CA ILE A 35 -6.46 -1.88 -0.69
C ILE A 35 -6.30 -2.43 0.73
N ARG A 36 -6.76 -3.67 0.95
CA ARG A 36 -6.65 -4.33 2.26
C ARG A 36 -5.20 -4.53 2.65
N THR A 37 -4.37 -5.02 1.73
CA THR A 37 -2.95 -5.28 2.01
C THR A 37 -2.16 -4.00 2.20
N VAL A 38 -2.41 -2.93 1.42
CA VAL A 38 -1.72 -1.63 1.64
C VAL A 38 -2.15 -1.01 2.97
N THR A 39 -3.42 -1.16 3.35
CA THR A 39 -3.91 -0.68 4.66
C THR A 39 -3.24 -1.42 5.80
N MET A 40 -3.05 -2.74 5.68
CA MET A 40 -2.29 -3.53 6.65
C MET A 40 -0.83 -3.10 6.70
N ALA A 41 -0.20 -2.87 5.55
CA ALA A 41 1.18 -2.41 5.44
C ALA A 41 1.38 -1.04 6.13
N VAL A 42 0.50 -0.07 5.87
CA VAL A 42 0.51 1.25 6.53
C VAL A 42 0.36 1.12 8.04
N ARG A 43 -0.59 0.31 8.52
CA ARG A 43 -0.76 0.09 9.96
C ARG A 43 0.47 -0.58 10.58
N GLY A 44 1.04 -1.58 9.93
CA GLY A 44 2.26 -2.24 10.38
C GLY A 44 3.44 -1.26 10.50
N ALA A 45 3.62 -0.39 9.51
CA ALA A 45 4.66 0.63 9.53
C ALA A 45 4.47 1.66 10.67
N ILE A 46 3.22 2.06 10.95
CA ILE A 46 2.92 2.97 12.07
C ILE A 46 3.20 2.28 13.40
N ILE A 47 2.78 1.03 13.57
CA ILE A 47 3.02 0.25 14.80
C ILE A 47 4.51 0.05 15.02
N ASP A 48 5.25 -0.39 14.00
CA ASP A 48 6.70 -0.57 14.07
C ASP A 48 7.41 0.73 14.47
N TRP A 49 7.00 1.85 13.88
CA TRP A 49 7.55 3.16 14.23
C TRP A 49 7.30 3.54 15.69
N CYS A 50 6.08 3.35 16.19
CA CYS A 50 5.73 3.64 17.58
C CYS A 50 6.49 2.76 18.58
N ILE A 51 6.67 1.45 18.29
CA ILE A 51 7.39 0.50 19.15
C ILE A 51 8.83 0.96 19.42
N HIS A 52 9.45 1.61 18.43
CA HIS A 52 10.82 2.08 18.51
C HIS A 52 10.93 3.55 18.95
N GLY A 53 9.92 4.05 19.67
CA GLY A 53 9.94 5.36 20.32
C GLY A 53 9.70 6.56 19.39
N GLY A 54 9.40 6.35 18.11
CA GLY A 54 8.99 7.41 17.19
C GLY A 54 10.05 8.50 16.94
N THR A 55 11.31 8.26 17.29
CA THR A 55 12.38 9.29 17.26
C THR A 55 12.95 9.53 15.87
N GLU A 56 12.97 8.49 15.03
CA GLU A 56 13.39 8.59 13.63
C GLU A 56 12.21 8.88 12.69
N SER A 57 12.48 9.41 11.50
CA SER A 57 11.44 9.59 10.48
C SER A 57 10.76 8.27 10.10
N ILE A 58 9.42 8.21 10.24
CA ILE A 58 8.62 7.06 9.79
C ILE A 58 8.85 6.72 8.32
N LYS A 59 9.12 7.74 7.49
CA LYS A 59 9.45 7.55 6.06
C LYS A 59 10.76 6.78 5.90
N LYS A 60 11.83 7.21 6.60
CA LYS A 60 13.14 6.55 6.54
C LYS A 60 13.03 5.08 6.97
N ARG A 61 12.27 4.83 8.03
CA ARG A 61 12.07 3.49 8.60
C ARG A 61 11.27 2.56 7.68
N SER A 62 10.15 3.05 7.16
CA SER A 62 9.21 2.21 6.40
C SER A 62 9.52 2.10 4.90
N SER A 63 10.46 2.91 4.37
CA SER A 63 10.74 2.95 2.93
C SER A 63 11.15 1.60 2.34
N ALA A 64 12.00 0.83 3.03
CA ALA A 64 12.44 -0.48 2.53
C ALA A 64 11.28 -1.48 2.48
N PHE A 65 10.48 -1.52 3.54
CA PHE A 65 9.27 -2.34 3.63
C PHE A 65 8.26 -1.99 2.53
N PHE A 66 7.97 -0.71 2.33
CA PHE A 66 7.05 -0.27 1.27
C PHE A 66 7.61 -0.52 -0.13
N LYS A 67 8.92 -0.45 -0.34
CA LYS A 67 9.52 -0.80 -1.64
C LYS A 67 9.21 -2.24 -2.01
N ILE A 68 9.43 -3.18 -1.09
CA ILE A 68 9.12 -4.61 -1.28
C ILE A 68 7.62 -4.81 -1.54
N TYR A 69 6.77 -4.18 -0.75
CA TYR A 69 5.32 -4.24 -0.95
C TYR A 69 4.92 -3.73 -2.35
N LEU A 70 5.44 -2.57 -2.76
CA LEU A 70 5.13 -1.96 -4.05
C LEU A 70 5.64 -2.81 -5.21
N ASP A 71 6.81 -3.44 -5.08
CA ASP A 71 7.34 -4.36 -6.07
C ASP A 71 6.43 -5.58 -6.29
N GLY A 72 5.76 -6.07 -5.23
CA GLY A 72 4.81 -7.20 -5.32
C GLY A 72 3.49 -6.88 -6.04
N VAL A 73 3.06 -5.62 -6.03
CA VAL A 73 1.83 -5.15 -6.70
C VAL A 73 2.07 -4.61 -8.11
N ARG A 74 3.34 -4.43 -8.50
CA ARG A 74 3.69 -4.11 -9.89
C ARG A 74 3.31 -5.24 -10.84
N PRO A 75 3.04 -4.93 -12.12
CA PRO A 75 2.85 -5.93 -13.16
C PRO A 75 4.04 -6.89 -13.17
N GLN A 76 3.74 -8.19 -13.16
CA GLN A 76 4.77 -9.19 -13.38
C GLN A 76 5.26 -9.03 -14.81
N LYS A 77 6.56 -8.73 -14.97
CA LYS A 77 7.19 -8.91 -16.27
C LYS A 77 7.25 -10.42 -16.48
N ASN A 78 6.42 -10.94 -17.37
CA ASN A 78 6.60 -12.28 -17.88
C ASN A 78 7.95 -12.30 -18.61
N THR A 79 9.02 -12.68 -17.91
CA THR A 79 10.21 -13.25 -18.53
C THR A 79 9.79 -14.60 -19.10
N ASN A 80 9.30 -14.57 -20.33
CA ASN A 80 9.42 -15.69 -21.26
C ASN A 80 10.83 -15.69 -21.84
#